data_AF-A0A418QAR0-F1
#
_entry.id   AF-A0A418QAR0-F1
#
_cell.length_a   1.000
_cell.length_b   1.000
_cell.length_c   1.000
_cell.angle_alpha   90.00
_cell.angle_beta   90.00
_cell.angle_gamma   90.00
#
_symmetry.space_group_name_H-M   'P 1'
#
loop_
_entity.id
_entity.type
_entity.pdbx_description
1 polymer ?
#
loop_
_entity_poly.entity_id
_entity_poly.type
_entity_poly.pdbx_seq_one_letter_code
_entity_poly.pdbx_strand_id
1 'polypeptide(L)'
;MTPTGPLAAEVAAHWPVGPVAALTPLGGGSINAAWRVQAHAGAFHLRVYRDPHRERAEVEHRAVRLARACGVPTPDVLVTRGGSTLARLGDRWAALFEMAPGAPVPRPALTPEHA
;
A
#
# COMPACT_ATOMS: atom_id res chain seq x y z
N MET A 1 8.46 -23.02 -1.67
CA MET A 1 7.30 -22.51 -0.93
C MET A 1 6.96 -21.13 -1.46
N THR A 2 5.85 -20.98 -2.16
CA THR A 2 5.33 -19.65 -2.52
C THR A 2 4.93 -18.97 -1.21
N PRO A 3 5.41 -17.74 -0.90
CA PRO A 3 4.94 -17.06 0.28
C PRO A 3 3.41 -16.93 0.20
N THR A 4 2.71 -17.43 1.22
CA THR A 4 1.26 -17.27 1.32
C THR A 4 0.97 -15.77 1.34
N GLY A 5 0.31 -15.28 0.29
CA GLY A 5 -0.08 -13.88 0.21
C GLY A 5 -1.09 -13.50 1.30
N PRO A 6 -1.34 -12.20 1.50
CA PRO A 6 -2.35 -11.74 2.43
C PRO A 6 -3.73 -12.30 2.07
N LEU A 7 -4.57 -12.53 3.09
CA LEU A 7 -5.95 -12.97 2.86
C LEU A 7 -6.90 -11.76 2.75
N ALA A 8 -7.90 -11.89 1.87
CA ALA A 8 -8.93 -10.86 1.67
C ALA A 8 -9.64 -10.47 2.99
N ALA A 9 -9.92 -11.48 3.84
CA ALA A 9 -10.56 -11.27 5.13
C ALA A 9 -9.68 -10.47 6.11
N GLU A 10 -8.36 -10.69 6.12
CA GLU A 10 -7.44 -9.94 7.00
C GLU A 10 -7.40 -8.46 6.59
N VAL A 11 -7.36 -8.17 5.29
CA VAL A 11 -7.42 -6.78 4.79
C VAL A 11 -8.75 -6.11 5.17
N ALA A 12 -9.88 -6.77 4.95
CA ALA A 12 -11.20 -6.22 5.28
C ALA A 12 -11.40 -6.01 6.80
N ALA A 13 -10.75 -6.83 7.63
CA ALA A 13 -10.79 -6.69 9.09
C ALA A 13 -10.05 -5.42 9.57
N HIS A 14 -8.94 -5.06 8.93
CA HIS A 14 -8.11 -3.96 9.39
C HIS A 14 -8.47 -2.60 8.79
N TRP A 15 -8.89 -2.52 7.53
CA TRP A 15 -9.15 -1.25 6.85
C TRP A 15 -10.64 -1.02 6.57
N PRO A 16 -11.10 0.26 6.56
CA PRO A 16 -12.48 0.63 6.28
C PRO A 16 -12.86 0.57 4.80
N VAL A 17 -12.47 -0.50 4.09
CA VAL A 17 -12.67 -0.65 2.63
C VAL A 17 -13.82 -1.59 2.25
N GLY A 18 -14.45 -2.22 3.25
CA GLY A 18 -15.50 -3.22 3.05
C GLY A 18 -14.96 -4.57 2.56
N PRO A 19 -15.84 -5.48 2.09
CA PRO A 19 -15.43 -6.79 1.58
C PRO A 19 -14.40 -6.67 0.45
N VAL A 20 -13.38 -7.52 0.49
CA VAL A 20 -12.33 -7.60 -0.53
C VAL A 20 -12.67 -8.73 -1.51
N ALA A 21 -12.87 -8.38 -2.78
CA ALA A 21 -13.21 -9.32 -3.85
C ALA A 21 -11.98 -9.97 -4.47
N ALA A 22 -10.84 -9.26 -4.54
CA ALA A 22 -9.62 -9.79 -5.14
C ALA A 22 -8.34 -9.16 -4.56
N LEU A 23 -7.28 -9.97 -4.52
CA LEU A 23 -5.92 -9.57 -4.21
C LEU A 23 -5.01 -10.05 -5.35
N THR A 24 -4.45 -9.13 -6.11
CA THR A 24 -3.58 -9.45 -7.25
C THR A 24 -2.15 -9.03 -6.94
N PRO A 25 -1.16 -9.96 -6.90
CA PRO A 25 0.23 -9.58 -6.67
C PRO A 25 0.73 -8.67 -7.79
N LEU A 26 1.45 -7.63 -7.43
CA LEU A 26 2.09 -6.70 -8.35
C LEU A 26 3.57 -7.06 -8.46
N GLY A 27 4.02 -7.29 -9.70
CA GLY A 27 5.44 -7.51 -9.99
C GLY A 27 6.28 -6.25 -9.74
N GLY A 28 7.60 -6.41 -9.64
CA GLY A 28 8.55 -5.28 -9.58
C GLY A 28 8.96 -4.80 -8.17
N GLY A 29 8.44 -5.40 -7.10
CA GLY A 29 8.85 -5.10 -5.74
C GLY A 29 10.18 -5.78 -5.35
N SER A 30 11.33 -5.16 -5.65
CA SER A 30 12.63 -5.70 -5.18
C SER A 30 12.78 -5.62 -3.65
N ILE A 31 12.06 -4.69 -3.01
CA ILE A 31 12.16 -4.40 -1.56
C ILE A 31 10.91 -4.81 -0.79
N ASN A 32 9.71 -4.36 -1.19
CA ASN A 32 8.46 -4.69 -0.53
C ASN A 32 7.56 -5.52 -1.45
N ALA A 33 6.81 -6.45 -0.88
CA ALA A 33 5.80 -7.15 -1.64
C ALA A 33 4.56 -6.26 -1.78
N ALA A 34 3.94 -6.28 -2.95
CA ALA A 34 2.85 -5.39 -3.29
C ALA A 34 1.68 -6.14 -3.92
N TRP A 35 0.46 -5.71 -3.61
CA TRP A 35 -0.77 -6.25 -4.17
C TRP A 35 -1.71 -5.11 -4.57
N ARG A 36 -2.45 -5.33 -5.64
CA ARG A 36 -3.67 -4.58 -5.93
C ARG A 36 -4.82 -5.23 -5.17
N VAL A 37 -5.51 -4.44 -4.34
CA VAL A 37 -6.71 -4.83 -3.62
C VAL A 37 -7.92 -4.30 -4.38
N GLN A 38 -8.89 -5.17 -4.66
CA GLN A 38 -10.22 -4.78 -5.13
C GLN A 38 -11.20 -5.00 -4.00
N ALA A 39 -11.76 -3.92 -3.46
CA ALA A 39 -12.70 -3.94 -2.34
C ALA A 39 -13.98 -3.17 -2.69
N HIS A 40 -15.00 -3.30 -1.85
CA HIS A 40 -16.27 -2.59 -2.01
C HIS A 40 -16.07 -1.06 -2.12
N ALA A 41 -15.17 -0.48 -1.33
CA ALA A 41 -14.87 0.95 -1.37
C ALA A 41 -13.99 1.38 -2.56
N GLY A 42 -13.53 0.45 -3.39
CA GLY A 42 -12.70 0.74 -4.57
C GLY A 42 -11.40 -0.07 -4.63
N ALA A 43 -10.44 0.46 -5.38
CA ALA A 43 -9.14 -0.16 -5.62
C ALA A 43 -8.05 0.49 -4.75
N PHE A 44 -7.16 -0.35 -4.19
CA PHE A 44 -6.11 0.10 -3.29
C PHE A 44 -4.78 -0.62 -3.55
N HIS A 45 -3.68 0.00 -3.13
CA HIS A 45 -2.34 -0.59 -3.18
C HIS A 45 -1.97 -1.09 -1.78
N LEU A 46 -1.85 -2.41 -1.62
CA LEU A 46 -1.38 -3.01 -0.38
C LEU A 46 0.13 -3.23 -0.47
N ARG A 47 0.86 -2.66 0.48
CA ARG A 47 2.29 -2.86 0.66
C ARG A 47 2.54 -3.71 1.90
N VAL A 48 3.23 -4.83 1.75
CA VAL A 48 3.72 -5.65 2.87
C VAL A 48 5.22 -5.45 3.02
N TYR A 49 5.62 -4.97 4.18
CA TYR A 49 7.00 -4.60 4.47
C TYR A 49 7.86 -5.83 4.73
N ARG A 50 9.06 -5.86 4.15
CA ARG A 50 10.07 -6.85 4.53
C ARG A 50 10.76 -6.51 5.84
N ASP A 51 10.99 -5.22 6.08
CA ASP A 51 11.57 -4.72 7.33
C ASP A 51 10.56 -4.91 8.48
N PRO A 52 10.92 -5.63 9.55
CA PRO A 52 10.03 -5.82 10.70
C PRO A 52 9.90 -4.57 11.58
N HIS A 53 10.78 -3.57 11.43
CA HIS A 53 10.78 -2.37 12.27
C HIS A 53 9.66 -1.41 11.86
N ARG A 54 8.62 -1.39 12.69
CA ARG A 54 7.42 -0.56 12.50
C ARG A 54 7.77 0.93 12.36
N GLU A 55 8.72 1.43 13.14
CA GLU A 55 9.01 2.87 13.21
C GLU A 55 9.46 3.44 11.87
N ARG A 56 10.20 2.67 11.07
CA ARG A 56 10.67 3.09 9.74
C ARG A 56 9.51 3.35 8.79
N ALA A 57 8.56 2.43 8.74
CA ALA A 57 7.36 2.58 7.92
C ALA A 57 6.51 3.78 8.40
N GLU A 58 6.42 4.01 9.71
CA GLU A 58 5.69 5.16 10.25
C GLU A 58 6.34 6.50 9.90
N VAL A 59 7.67 6.61 9.94
CA VAL A 59 8.39 7.80 9.49
C VAL A 59 8.10 8.07 8.02
N GLU A 60 8.15 7.04 7.17
CA GLU A 60 7.81 7.15 5.75
C GLU A 60 6.36 7.63 5.55
N HIS A 61 5.41 7.06 6.28
CA HIS A 61 4.00 7.45 6.22
C HIS A 61 3.79 8.92 6.61
N ARG A 62 4.52 9.42 7.62
CA ARG A 62 4.48 10.84 7.99
C ARG A 62 5.01 11.73 6.87
N ALA A 63 6.10 11.31 6.22
CA ALA A 63 6.67 12.05 5.08
C ALA A 63 5.69 12.09 3.89
N VAL A 64 5.06 10.97 3.54
CA VAL A 64 4.05 10.90 2.46
C VAL A 64 2.88 11.84 2.75
N ARG A 65 2.35 11.81 3.98
CA ARG A 65 1.24 12.68 4.38
C ARG A 65 1.60 14.16 4.35
N LEU A 66 2.80 14.51 4.82
CA LEU A 66 3.29 15.88 4.74
C LEU A 66 3.41 16.33 3.29
N ALA A 67 4.02 15.51 2.42
CA ALA A 67 4.13 15.82 0.99
C ALA A 67 2.75 16.06 0.36
N ARG A 68 1.77 15.20 0.66
CA ARG A 68 0.39 15.38 0.19
C ARG A 68 -0.25 16.66 0.73
N ALA A 69 -0.07 16.96 2.01
CA ALA A 69 -0.57 18.20 2.62
C ALA A 69 0.06 19.46 1.99
N CYS A 70 1.29 19.34 1.47
CA CYS A 70 1.97 20.37 0.70
C CYS A 70 1.56 20.41 -0.79
N GLY A 71 0.62 19.59 -1.24
CA GLY A 71 0.13 19.57 -2.62
C GLY A 71 0.91 18.69 -3.59
N VAL A 72 1.86 17.87 -3.11
CA VAL A 72 2.56 16.89 -3.96
C VAL A 72 1.57 15.80 -4.38
N PRO A 73 1.47 15.46 -5.68
CA PRO A 73 0.52 14.45 -6.17
C PRO A 73 1.00 13.03 -5.83
N THR A 74 0.81 12.64 -4.57
CA THR A 74 1.18 11.32 -4.04
C THR A 74 -0.04 10.63 -3.40
N PRO A 75 -0.16 9.29 -3.51
CA PRO A 75 -1.21 8.54 -2.82
C PRO A 75 -1.17 8.74 -1.30
N ASP A 76 -2.35 8.85 -0.68
CA ASP A 76 -2.41 8.82 0.79
C ASP A 76 -2.35 7.39 1.32
N VAL A 77 -1.92 7.27 2.58
CA VAL A 77 -1.97 6.04 3.36
C VAL A 77 -3.25 6.00 4.19
N LEU A 78 -4.02 4.93 4.01
CA LEU A 78 -5.28 4.72 4.73
C LEU A 78 -5.02 4.40 6.20
N VAL A 79 -5.90 4.94 7.04
CA VAL A 79 -5.94 4.64 8.47
C VAL A 79 -6.74 3.35 8.67
N THR A 80 -6.19 2.45 9.48
CA THR A 80 -6.86 1.24 9.94
C THR A 80 -8.01 1.59 10.87
N ARG A 81 -8.92 0.65 11.12
CA ARG A 81 -10.01 0.82 12.09
C ARG A 81 -9.53 1.16 13.51
N GLY A 82 -8.31 0.76 13.85
CA GLY A 82 -7.67 1.07 15.14
C GLY A 82 -6.89 2.39 15.17
N GLY A 83 -6.98 3.23 14.13
CA GLY A 83 -6.31 4.54 14.09
C GLY A 83 -4.84 4.51 13.65
N SER A 84 -4.25 3.33 13.46
CA SER A 84 -2.88 3.16 12.96
C SER A 84 -2.81 3.25 11.43
N THR A 85 -1.65 3.58 10.86
CA THR A 85 -1.38 3.45 9.41
C THR A 85 -0.85 2.08 9.01
N LEU A 86 -0.58 1.23 9.99
CA LEU A 86 -0.04 -0.11 9.84
C LEU A 86 -0.95 -1.13 10.51
N ALA A 87 -1.13 -2.27 9.87
CA ALA A 87 -1.70 -3.48 10.46
C ALA A 87 -0.76 -4.67 10.27
N ARG A 88 -0.93 -5.72 11.08
CA ARG A 88 -0.24 -6.99 10.88
C ARG A 88 -1.10 -7.89 10.01
N LEU A 89 -0.52 -8.40 8.92
CA LEU A 89 -1.08 -9.49 8.11
C LEU A 89 -0.14 -10.67 8.28
N GLY A 90 -0.59 -11.73 8.94
CA GLY A 90 0.28 -12.76 9.48
C GLY A 90 1.40 -12.22 10.39
N ASP A 91 2.65 -12.48 10.02
CA ASP A 91 3.87 -12.06 10.72
C ASP A 91 4.45 -10.72 10.22
N ARG A 92 3.84 -10.10 9.21
CA ARG A 92 4.38 -8.90 8.55
C ARG A 92 3.54 -7.65 8.81
N TRP A 93 4.22 -6.52 8.85
CA TRP A 93 3.57 -5.22 8.77
C TRP A 93 3.09 -4.93 7.36
N ALA A 94 1.92 -4.32 7.26
CA ALA A 94 1.33 -3.92 6.01
C ALA A 94 0.65 -2.55 6.12
N ALA A 95 0.64 -1.83 5.00
CA ALA A 95 -0.03 -0.54 4.83
C ALA A 95 -0.87 -0.56 3.55
N LEU A 96 -2.00 0.13 3.60
CA LEU A 96 -2.90 0.27 2.47
C LEU A 96 -2.87 1.71 1.97
N PHE A 97 -2.65 1.89 0.69
CA PHE A 97 -2.58 3.20 0.04
C PHE A 97 -3.71 3.34 -0.97
N GLU A 98 -4.10 4.59 -1.22
CA GLU A 98 -4.91 4.93 -2.37
C GLU A 98 -4.25 4.43 -3.66
N MET A 99 -5.08 4.12 -4.66
CA MET A 99 -4.55 3.88 -6.01
C MET A 99 -4.27 5.22 -6.68
N ALA A 100 -3.01 5.45 -7.08
CA ALA A 100 -2.69 6.58 -7.95
C ALA A 100 -3.41 6.41 -9.30
N PRO A 101 -3.99 7.48 -9.86
CA PRO A 101 -4.47 7.44 -11.24
C PRO A 101 -3.31 7.25 -12.21
N GLY A 102 -3.60 6.71 -13.40
CA GLY A 102 -2.61 6.48 -14.45
C GLY A 102 -1.97 5.09 -14.43
N ALA A 103 -0.87 4.94 -15.15
CA ALA A 103 -0.15 3.68 -15.32
C ALA A 103 1.32 3.84 -14.91
N PRO A 104 1.95 2.80 -14.33
CA PRO A 104 3.38 2.80 -14.09
C PRO A 104 4.16 3.07 -15.38
N VAL A 105 5.01 4.10 -15.38
CA VAL A 105 5.91 4.38 -16.50
C VAL A 105 7.16 3.52 -16.33
N PRO A 106 7.52 2.67 -17.31
CA PRO A 106 8.76 1.90 -17.24
C PRO A 106 9.97 2.82 -17.13
N ARG A 107 11.00 2.41 -16.36
CA ARG A 107 12.21 3.22 -16.15
C ARG A 107 12.83 3.80 -17.43
N PRO A 108 12.94 3.05 -18.56
CA PRO A 108 13.48 3.61 -19.81
C PRO A 108 12.62 4.69 -20.46
N ALA A 109 11.34 4.80 -20.09
CA ALA A 109 10.40 5.77 -20.61
C ALA A 109 10.21 6.99 -19.67
N LEU A 110 10.95 7.05 -18.56
CA LEU A 110 10.94 8.22 -17.67
C LEU A 110 11.68 9.39 -18.32
N THR A 111 11.05 10.56 -18.29
CA THR A 111 11.59 11.84 -18.81
C THR A 111 11.52 12.91 -17.72
N PRO A 112 12.22 14.06 -17.87
CA PRO A 112 12.11 15.17 -16.93
C PRO A 112 10.70 15.74 -16.74
N GLU A 113 9.78 15.50 -17.68
CA GLU A 113 8.37 15.92 -17.57
C GLU A 113 7.59 15.13 -16.50
N HIS A 114 8.15 14.03 -16.00
CA HIS A 114 7.57 13.23 -14.93
C HIS A 114 8.10 13.61 -13.53
N ALA A 115 8.91 14.66 -13.42
CA ALA A 115 9.55 15.12 -12.18
C ALA A 115 8.82 16.31 -11.54
#